data_AF-A0A081BQQ9-F1
#
_entry.id   AF-A0A081BQQ9-F1
#
_cell.length_a   1.000
_cell.length_b   1.000
_cell.length_c   1.000
_cell.angle_alpha   90.00
_cell.angle_beta   90.00
_cell.angle_gamma   90.00
#
_symmetry.space_group_name_H-M   'P 1'
#
loop_
_entity.id
_entity.type
_entity.pdbx_description
1 polymer ?
#
loop_
_entity_poly.entity_id
_entity_poly.type
_entity_poly.pdbx_seq_one_letter_code
_entity_poly.pdbx_strand_id
1 'polypeptide(L)' 'MQHRAAPRASPPRQICSPDAPYCLTKAVREFERKYVANIVRLTDGNLDEAAALLGIAPQDIRDFVSQQTQMP' A
#
# COMPACT_ATOMS: atom_id res chain seq x y z
N MET A 1 7.28 -47.49 -9.37
CA MET A 1 8.24 -46.37 -9.46
C MET A 1 7.47 -45.08 -9.16
N GLN A 2 7.43 -44.61 -7.92
CA GLN A 2 6.74 -43.35 -7.57
C GLN A 2 7.77 -42.22 -7.51
N HIS A 3 7.66 -41.24 -8.42
CA HIS A 3 8.49 -40.04 -8.40
C HIS A 3 7.97 -39.08 -7.32
N ARG A 4 8.69 -39.01 -6.20
CA ARG A 4 8.42 -38.07 -5.11
C ARG A 4 8.81 -36.66 -5.60
N ALA A 5 7.81 -35.84 -5.92
CA ALA A 5 8.02 -34.45 -6.31
C ALA A 5 8.71 -33.70 -5.16
N ALA A 6 9.83 -33.03 -5.47
CA ALA A 6 10.57 -32.22 -4.52
C ALA A 6 9.68 -31.07 -4.00
N PRO A 7 9.77 -30.70 -2.71
CA PRO A 7 9.01 -29.59 -2.17
C PRO A 7 9.42 -28.32 -2.91
N ARG A 8 8.44 -27.62 -3.51
CA ARG A 8 8.62 -26.29 -4.11
C ARG A 8 9.29 -25.40 -3.06
N ALA A 9 10.56 -25.06 -3.28
CA ALA A 9 11.24 -24.05 -2.49
C ALA A 9 10.37 -22.79 -2.50
N SER A 10 9.89 -22.37 -1.33
CA SER A 10 9.21 -21.09 -1.20
C SER A 10 10.16 -20.02 -1.75
N PRO A 11 9.69 -19.08 -2.59
CA PRO A 11 10.57 -18.01 -3.07
C PRO A 11 11.19 -17.34 -1.84
N PRO A 12 12.48 -16.95 -1.91
CA PRO A 12 13.14 -16.31 -0.79
C PRO A 12 12.26 -15.13 -0.37
N ARG A 13 11.88 -15.08 0.91
CA ARG A 13 11.31 -13.84 1.48
C ARG A 13 12.35 -12.77 1.13
N GLN A 14 12.00 -11.84 0.25
CA GLN A 14 12.83 -10.67 0.02
C GLN A 14 12.82 -9.89 1.32
N ILE A 15 13.80 -10.18 2.18
CA ILE A 15 14.07 -9.41 3.36
C ILE A 15 14.59 -8.09 2.82
N CYS A 16 13.69 -7.11 2.73
CA CYS A 16 14.05 -5.76 2.34
C CYS A 16 14.99 -5.21 3.42
N SER A 17 16.27 -5.06 3.09
CA SER A 17 17.23 -4.50 4.03
C SER A 17 16.78 -3.08 4.39
N PRO A 18 16.64 -2.72 5.68
CA PRO A 18 16.15 -1.41 6.10
C PRO A 18 17.04 -0.25 5.58
N ASP A 19 18.31 -0.54 5.30
CA ASP A 19 19.29 0.42 4.76
C ASP A 19 19.24 0.59 3.23
N ALA A 20 18.41 -0.19 2.53
CA ALA A 20 18.26 -0.02 1.09
C ALA A 20 17.29 1.15 0.81
N PRO A 21 17.73 2.22 0.12
CA PRO A 21 16.89 3.40 -0.15
C PRO A 21 15.59 3.05 -0.90
N TYR A 22 15.62 1.99 -1.70
CA TYR A 22 14.44 1.42 -2.36
C TYR A 22 13.40 0.87 -1.37
N CYS A 23 13.84 0.19 -0.31
CA CYS A 23 12.97 -0.41 0.69
C CYS A 23 12.30 0.66 1.56
N LEU A 24 13.03 1.72 1.93
CA LEU A 24 12.45 2.86 2.64
C LEU A 24 11.40 3.57 1.79
N THR A 25 11.72 3.88 0.53
CA THR A 25 10.78 4.54 -0.40
C THR A 25 9.50 3.71 -0.56
N LYS A 26 9.64 2.39 -0.72
CA LYS A 26 8.50 1.49 -0.80
C LYS A 26 7.69 1.49 0.51
N ALA A 27 8.35 1.42 1.66
CA ALA A 27 7.67 1.42 2.96
C ALA A 27 6.90 2.72 3.23
N VAL A 28 7.47 3.87 2.87
CA VAL A 28 6.82 5.18 3.00
C VAL A 28 5.56 5.22 2.13
N ARG A 29 5.65 4.83 0.85
CA ARG A 29 4.49 4.78 -0.04
C ARG A 29 3.39 3.83 0.45
N GLU A 30 3.78 2.67 0.96
CA GLU A 30 2.85 1.70 1.56
C GLU A 30 2.16 2.26 2.81
N PHE A 31 2.91 2.97 3.65
CA PHE A 31 2.39 3.62 4.84
C PHE A 31 1.41 4.73 4.48
N GLU A 32 1.80 5.67 3.62
CA GLU A 32 0.94 6.75 3.11
C GLU A 32 -0.37 6.19 2.58
N ARG A 33 -0.30 5.10 1.80
CA ARG A 33 -1.48 4.45 1.26
C ARG A 33 -2.43 3.90 2.30
N LYS A 34 -1.89 3.15 3.27
CA LYS A 34 -2.71 2.59 4.34
C LYS A 34 -3.29 3.69 5.23
N TYR A 35 -2.52 4.76 5.44
CA TYR A 35 -2.94 5.88 6.26
C TYR A 35 -4.12 6.64 5.61
N VAL A 36 -3.99 7.05 4.34
CA VAL A 36 -5.07 7.73 3.61
C VAL A 36 -6.32 6.85 3.53
N ALA A 37 -6.18 5.56 3.19
CA ALA A 37 -7.31 4.63 3.15
C ALA A 37 -8.01 4.48 4.51
N ASN A 38 -7.27 4.48 5.61
CA ASN A 38 -7.86 4.42 6.94
C ASN A 38 -8.62 5.71 7.29
N ILE A 39 -8.11 6.89 6.92
CA ILE A 39 -8.81 8.15 7.14
C ILE A 39 -10.10 8.20 6.32
N VAL A 40 -10.07 7.84 5.04
CA VAL A 40 -11.28 7.77 4.20
C VAL A 40 -12.32 6.81 4.79
N ARG A 41 -11.89 5.69 5.36
CA ARG A 41 -12.79 4.77 6.06
C ARG A 41 -13.37 5.36 7.35
N LEU A 42 -12.58 6.12 8.10
CA LEU A 42 -13.02 6.78 9.34
C LEU A 42 -14.03 7.90 9.09
N THR A 43 -13.99 8.52 7.91
CA THR A 43 -14.94 9.56 7.50
C THR A 43 -16.09 9.01 6.65
N ASP A 44 -16.32 7.70 6.68
CA ASP A 44 -17.38 7.02 5.90
C ASP A 44 -17.37 7.36 4.40
N GLY A 45 -16.18 7.59 3.83
CA GLY A 45 -16.01 7.96 2.42
C GLY A 45 -16.17 9.44 2.10
N ASN A 46 -16.39 10.30 3.11
CA ASN A 46 -16.41 11.75 2.94
C ASN A 46 -14.99 12.28 2.67
N LEU A 47 -14.71 12.62 1.40
CA LEU A 47 -13.38 13.02 0.95
C LEU A 47 -12.98 14.42 1.42
N ASP A 48 -13.95 15.34 1.58
CA ASP A 48 -13.68 16.69 2.07
C ASP A 48 -13.29 16.67 3.56
N GLU A 49 -13.94 15.82 4.35
CA GLU A 49 -13.59 15.61 5.76
C GLU A 49 -12.26 14.86 5.91
N ALA A 50 -12.01 13.85 5.07
CA ALA A 50 -10.72 13.16 5.05
C ALA A 50 -9.57 14.10 4.69
N ALA A 51 -9.79 15.02 3.75
CA ALA A 51 -8.83 16.04 3.35
C ALA A 51 -8.53 17.02 4.48
N ALA A 52 -9.56 17.45 5.22
CA ALA A 52 -9.38 18.29 6.40
C ALA A 52 -8.55 17.59 7.49
N LEU A 53 -8.77 16.30 7.74
CA LEU A 53 -8.00 15.51 8.72
C LEU A 53 -6.54 15.29 8.30
N LEU A 54 -6.29 15.16 7.00
CA LEU A 54 -4.95 14.95 6.43
C LEU A 54 -4.19 16.26 6.18
N GLY A 55 -4.88 17.41 6.15
CA GLY A 55 -4.29 18.69 5.81
C GLY A 55 -3.85 18.82 4.34
N ILE A 56 -4.54 18.12 3.43
CA ILE A 56 -4.26 18.11 1.98
C ILE A 56 -5.50 18.53 1.18
N ALA A 57 -5.39 18.68 -0.15
CA ALA A 57 -6.55 19.01 -0.96
C ALA A 57 -7.46 17.78 -1.18
N PRO A 58 -8.80 17.94 -1.25
CA PRO A 58 -9.71 16.84 -1.56
C PRO A 58 -9.40 16.16 -2.91
N GLN A 59 -8.86 16.93 -3.86
CA GLN A 59 -8.45 16.40 -5.15
C GLN A 59 -7.29 15.41 -5.02
N ASP A 60 -6.34 15.64 -4.12
CA ASP A 60 -5.21 14.73 -3.89
C ASP A 60 -5.70 13.36 -3.41
N ILE A 61 -6.75 13.34 -2.59
CA ILE A 61 -7.38 12.08 -2.13
C ILE A 61 -8.11 11.39 -3.28
N ARG A 62 -8.80 12.13 -4.16
CA ARG A 62 -9.46 11.54 -5.34
C ARG A 62 -8.45 10.90 -6.28
N ASP A 63 -7.34 11.57 -6.52
CA ASP A 63 -6.26 11.07 -7.36
C ASP A 63 -5.62 9.83 -6.69
N PHE A 64 -5.50 9.85 -5.36
CA PHE A 64 -5.02 8.73 -4.56
C PHE A 64 -5.91 7.48 -4.72
N VAL A 65 -7.21 7.64 -4.51
CA VAL A 65 -8.20 6.56 -4.63
C VAL A 65 -8.28 6.03 -6.06
N SER A 66 -8.24 6.91 -7.06
CA SER A 66 -8.29 6.53 -8.48
C SER A 66 -7.10 5.67 -8.90
N GLN A 67 -5.90 5.98 -8.39
CA GLN A 67 -4.70 5.17 -8.63
C GLN A 67 -4.78 3.78 -7.96
N GLN A 68 -5.55 3.62 -6.89
CA GLN A 68 -5.72 2.32 -6.23
C GLN A 68 -6.60 1.36 -7.04
N THR A 69 -7.58 1.86 -7.77
CA THR A 69 -8.52 1.04 -8.57
C THR A 69 -7.88 0.49 -9.86
N GLN A 70 -6.67 0.91 -10.20
CA GLN A 70 -6.01 0.62 -11.47
C GLN A 70 -4.85 -0.40 -11.41
N MET A 71 -4.62 -1.06 -10.27
CA MET A 71 -3.65 -2.17 -10.18
C MET A 71 -4.34 -3.54 -10.31
N PRO A 72 -4.02 -4.34 -11.36
CA PRO A 72 -4.43 -5.74 -11.49
C PRO A 72 -3.66 -6.69 -10.55
#